data_AF-A0A257AG93-F1
#
_entry.id   AF-A0A257AG93-F1
#
_cell.length_a   1.000
_cell.length_b   1.000
_cell.length_c   1.000
_cell.angle_alpha   90.00
_cell.angle_beta   90.00
_cell.angle_gamma   90.00
#
_symmetry.space_group_name_H-M   'P 1'
#
loop_
_entity.id
_entity.type
_entity.pdbx_description
1 polymer ?
#
loop_
_entity_poly.entity_id
_entity_poly.type
_entity_poly.pdbx_seq_one_letter_code
_entity_poly.pdbx_strand_id
1 'polypeptide(L)'
;MFFTASLILHNPWVSPHFYSDIGYVWYRGIYADGTYRGMYGVPYRDYYFEYPPVIALMFMVSNHLTGYSLEYFMVVMGILIYPTLIGIIYILFKLGREIGFDLNRINYVFTLTLSMVIYGFYNWDITVAFFSLLAVYLLHKGHEALSAISLGIAVATKIIPAVLAPVLFLHIPSWRRRILYALIAIETWLILNIPFILLSWDGW
;
A
#
# COMPACT_ATOMS: atom_id res chain seq x y z
N MET A 1 -3.16 10.87 14.76
CA MET A 1 -3.21 10.35 16.15
C MET A 1 -3.31 8.83 16.17
N PHE A 2 -4.32 8.19 15.58
CA PHE A 2 -4.52 6.73 15.70
C PHE A 2 -3.54 5.88 14.88
N PHE A 3 -3.21 6.25 13.65
CA PHE A 3 -2.14 5.56 12.90
C PHE A 3 -0.80 5.65 13.63
N THR A 4 -0.48 6.82 14.20
CA THR A 4 0.71 7.00 15.04
C THR A 4 0.66 6.12 16.29
N ALA A 5 -0.51 5.99 16.92
CA ALA A 5 -0.69 5.07 18.05
C ALA A 5 -0.49 3.61 17.61
N SER A 6 -1.03 3.21 16.45
CA SER A 6 -0.82 1.87 15.87
C SER A 6 0.66 1.60 15.60
N LEU A 7 1.37 2.56 14.98
CA LEU A 7 2.82 2.50 14.78
C LEU A 7 3.56 2.27 16.10
N ILE A 8 3.24 3.04 17.15
CA ILE A 8 3.86 2.90 18.47
C ILE A 8 3.57 1.53 19.09
N LEU A 9 2.32 1.06 18.99
CA LEU A 9 1.89 -0.24 19.53
C LEU A 9 2.58 -1.43 18.87
N HIS A 10 2.97 -1.31 17.61
CA HIS A 10 3.72 -2.35 16.89
C HIS A 10 5.24 -2.19 17.00
N ASN A 11 5.74 -1.01 17.36
CA ASN A 11 7.17 -0.75 17.41
C ASN A 11 7.81 -1.41 18.66
N PRO A 12 9.02 -1.99 18.54
CA PRO A 12 9.76 -2.56 19.66
C PRO A 12 10.05 -1.61 20.83
N TRP A 13 9.83 -0.30 20.69
CA TRP A 13 9.86 0.66 21.80
C TRP A 13 8.90 0.33 22.93
N VAL A 14 7.82 -0.42 22.66
CA VAL A 14 6.84 -0.85 23.67
C VAL A 14 6.99 -2.35 23.92
N SER A 15 6.88 -2.77 25.19
CA SER A 15 6.96 -4.18 25.57
C SER A 15 5.81 -4.56 26.52
N PRO A 16 4.96 -5.56 26.16
CA PRO A 16 4.95 -6.24 24.87
C PRO A 16 4.48 -5.31 23.74
N HIS A 17 5.00 -5.50 22.53
CA HIS A 17 4.47 -4.89 21.31
C HIS A 17 3.57 -5.88 20.57
N PHE A 18 2.62 -5.35 19.79
CA PHE A 18 1.75 -6.16 18.94
C PHE A 18 2.48 -6.61 17.68
N TYR A 19 2.20 -7.84 17.25
CA TYR A 19 2.66 -8.35 15.95
C TYR A 19 2.25 -7.42 14.81
N SER A 20 3.15 -7.21 13.85
CA SER A 20 2.86 -6.60 12.55
C SER A 20 3.58 -7.39 11.46
N ASP A 21 2.95 -7.52 10.29
CA ASP A 21 3.59 -8.07 9.10
C ASP A 21 4.84 -7.25 8.74
N ILE A 22 4.80 -5.93 8.96
CA ILE A 22 5.91 -5.01 8.70
C ILE A 22 7.17 -5.43 9.46
N GLY A 23 7.06 -5.62 10.79
CA GLY A 23 8.20 -6.04 11.60
C GLY A 23 8.58 -7.50 11.37
N TYR A 24 7.60 -8.38 11.14
CA TYR A 24 7.84 -9.80 10.92
C TYR A 24 8.55 -10.10 9.59
N VAL A 25 8.15 -9.44 8.50
CA VAL A 25 8.82 -9.52 7.19
C VAL A 25 10.22 -8.96 7.27
N TRP A 26 10.42 -7.87 8.02
CA TRP A 26 11.76 -7.34 8.31
C TRP A 26 12.64 -8.39 8.99
N TYR A 27 12.15 -9.00 10.06
CA TYR A 27 12.88 -10.03 10.78
C TYR A 27 13.18 -11.26 9.90
N ARG A 28 12.18 -11.80 9.19
CA ARG A 28 12.36 -12.97 8.33
C ARG A 28 13.24 -12.72 7.12
N GLY A 29 12.97 -11.66 6.36
CA GLY A 29 13.67 -11.38 5.12
C GLY A 29 15.16 -11.08 5.33
N ILE A 30 15.50 -10.53 6.50
CA ILE A 30 16.85 -10.03 6.77
C ILE A 30 17.66 -10.96 7.69
N TYR A 31 17.03 -11.81 8.51
CA TYR A 31 17.71 -12.69 9.46
C TYR A 31 17.43 -14.19 9.27
N ALA A 32 16.83 -14.61 8.15
CA ALA A 32 16.49 -16.03 7.89
C ALA A 32 17.66 -17.01 8.08
N ASP A 33 18.91 -16.59 7.86
CA ASP A 33 20.12 -17.42 8.02
C ASP A 33 21.23 -16.75 8.85
N GLY A 34 20.91 -15.68 9.59
CA GLY A 34 21.88 -14.91 10.37
C GLY A 34 22.76 -13.94 9.57
N THR A 35 22.63 -13.88 8.23
CA THR A 35 23.28 -12.83 7.42
C THR A 35 22.31 -11.69 7.11
N TYR A 36 22.61 -10.49 7.62
CA TYR A 36 21.85 -9.29 7.30
C TYR A 36 22.00 -8.93 5.81
N ARG A 37 20.89 -9.05 5.06
CA ARG A 37 20.80 -8.62 3.66
C ARG A 37 19.99 -7.34 3.46
N GLY A 38 19.44 -6.74 4.52
CA GLY A 38 18.44 -5.68 4.41
C GLY A 38 18.91 -4.41 3.67
N MET A 39 20.10 -3.89 3.97
CA MET A 39 20.53 -2.55 3.53
C MET A 39 20.79 -2.46 2.01
N TYR A 40 21.16 -3.58 1.38
CA TYR A 40 21.51 -3.64 -0.04
C TYR A 40 20.86 -4.81 -0.80
N GLY A 41 20.19 -5.71 -0.10
CA GLY A 41 19.52 -6.86 -0.68
C GLY A 41 18.28 -6.43 -1.44
N VAL A 42 18.11 -7.03 -2.62
CA VAL A 42 16.95 -6.86 -3.46
C VAL A 42 15.94 -7.95 -3.11
N PRO A 43 14.70 -7.61 -2.70
CA PRO A 43 13.60 -8.55 -2.55
C PRO A 43 13.47 -9.49 -3.76
N TYR A 44 13.03 -10.72 -3.53
CA TYR A 44 12.88 -11.80 -4.54
C TYR A 44 14.20 -12.38 -5.10
N ARG A 45 15.31 -11.63 -5.06
CA ARG A 45 16.63 -12.09 -5.53
C ARG A 45 17.51 -12.57 -4.39
N ASP A 46 17.71 -11.72 -3.38
CA ASP A 46 18.69 -11.96 -2.32
C ASP A 46 18.06 -12.63 -1.08
N TYR A 47 16.74 -12.54 -0.96
CA TYR A 47 15.94 -13.19 0.08
C TYR A 47 14.48 -13.35 -0.37
N TYR A 48 13.80 -14.32 0.23
CA TYR A 48 12.39 -14.57 0.01
C TYR A 48 11.55 -13.38 0.46
N PHE A 49 10.64 -12.92 -0.40
CA PHE A 49 9.75 -11.80 -0.13
C PHE A 49 8.36 -12.07 -0.71
N GLU A 50 7.35 -12.13 0.15
CA GLU A 50 6.01 -12.59 -0.23
C GLU A 50 5.07 -11.47 -0.72
N TYR A 51 5.43 -10.21 -0.50
CA TYR A 51 4.58 -9.08 -0.88
C TYR A 51 4.88 -8.60 -2.30
N PRO A 52 3.93 -7.99 -3.02
CA PRO A 52 4.14 -7.45 -4.36
C PRO A 52 5.11 -6.25 -4.46
N PRO A 53 5.55 -5.87 -5.67
CA PRO A 53 6.64 -4.93 -5.89
C PRO A 53 6.52 -3.56 -5.25
N VAL A 54 5.32 -3.00 -5.10
CA VAL A 54 5.18 -1.70 -4.42
C VAL A 54 5.66 -1.80 -2.97
N ILE A 55 5.34 -2.92 -2.30
CA ILE A 55 5.79 -3.18 -0.94
C ILE A 55 7.29 -3.47 -0.90
N ALA A 56 7.82 -4.22 -1.87
CA ALA A 56 9.25 -4.46 -2.02
C ALA A 56 10.03 -3.14 -2.14
N LEU A 57 9.55 -2.20 -2.95
CA LEU A 57 10.16 -0.89 -3.11
C LEU A 57 10.13 -0.08 -1.80
N MET A 58 9.00 -0.04 -1.10
CA MET A 58 8.92 0.62 0.22
C MET A 58 9.88 0.00 1.23
N PHE A 59 9.99 -1.33 1.21
CA PHE A 59 10.87 -2.10 2.07
C PHE A 59 12.35 -1.82 1.79
N MET A 60 12.75 -1.78 0.52
CA MET A 60 14.10 -1.39 0.09
C MET A 60 14.44 0.03 0.54
N VAL A 61 13.54 1.00 0.33
CA VAL A 61 13.74 2.39 0.74
C VAL A 61 13.95 2.49 2.25
N SER A 62 13.07 1.87 3.05
CA SER A 62 13.20 1.87 4.50
C SER A 62 14.51 1.24 4.95
N ASN A 63 14.85 0.04 4.46
CA ASN A 63 16.09 -0.62 4.86
C ASN A 63 17.34 0.16 4.48
N HIS A 64 17.36 0.77 3.29
CA HIS A 64 18.51 1.55 2.84
C HIS A 64 18.77 2.74 3.76
N LEU A 65 17.71 3.37 4.28
CA LEU A 65 17.80 4.52 5.18
C LEU A 65 18.10 4.15 6.63
N THR A 66 17.80 2.92 7.07
CA THR A 66 17.80 2.58 8.50
C THR A 66 18.78 1.47 8.89
N GLY A 67 19.32 0.73 7.93
CA GLY A 67 20.25 -0.36 8.19
C GLY A 67 19.64 -1.40 9.13
N TYR A 68 20.34 -1.68 10.24
CA TYR A 68 20.04 -2.78 11.16
C TYR A 68 18.98 -2.47 12.24
N SER A 69 18.46 -1.24 12.32
CA SER A 69 17.47 -0.90 13.35
C SER A 69 16.06 -1.17 12.86
N LEU A 70 15.39 -2.14 13.48
CA LEU A 70 13.98 -2.43 13.27
C LEU A 70 13.11 -1.22 13.66
N GLU A 71 13.47 -0.53 14.74
CA GLU A 71 12.72 0.61 15.25
C GLU A 71 12.69 1.75 14.22
N TYR A 72 13.86 2.11 13.68
CA TYR A 72 13.94 3.13 12.64
C TYR A 72 13.32 2.66 11.33
N PHE A 73 13.50 1.38 10.95
CA PHE A 73 12.84 0.80 9.78
C PHE A 73 11.32 0.99 9.84
N MET A 74 10.71 0.67 10.99
CA MET A 74 9.27 0.82 11.18
C MET A 74 8.84 2.29 11.14
N VAL A 75 9.65 3.21 11.67
CA VAL A 75 9.35 4.66 11.56
C VAL A 75 9.38 5.12 10.11
N VAL A 76 10.41 4.78 9.34
CA VAL A 76 10.50 5.16 7.92
C VAL A 76 9.37 4.53 7.12
N MET A 77 9.03 3.27 7.38
CA MET A 77 7.87 2.62 6.76
C MET A 77 6.56 3.35 7.13
N GLY A 78 6.42 3.79 8.38
CA GLY A 78 5.32 4.64 8.84
C GLY A 78 5.24 5.94 8.04
N ILE A 79 6.38 6.61 7.82
CA ILE A 79 6.47 7.83 7.01
C ILE A 79 6.07 7.58 5.56
N LEU A 80 6.42 6.44 4.97
CA LEU A 80 6.03 6.09 3.59
C LEU A 80 4.53 5.79 3.46
N ILE A 81 3.92 5.16 4.47
CA ILE A 81 2.48 4.84 4.48
C ILE A 81 1.64 6.08 4.81
N TYR A 82 2.10 6.97 5.69
CA TYR A 82 1.29 8.07 6.23
C TYR A 82 0.64 9.00 5.18
N PRO A 83 1.31 9.38 4.07
CA PRO A 83 0.69 10.16 3.00
C PRO A 83 -0.54 9.48 2.38
N THR A 84 -0.55 8.16 2.29
CA THR A 84 -1.68 7.41 1.73
C THR A 84 -2.91 7.50 2.63
N LEU A 85 -2.72 7.49 3.96
CA LEU A 85 -3.79 7.75 4.93
C LEU A 85 -4.36 9.17 4.78
N ILE A 86 -3.48 10.19 4.68
CA ILE A 86 -3.91 11.57 4.45
C ILE A 86 -4.71 11.67 3.14
N GLY A 87 -4.24 10.99 2.09
CA GLY A 87 -4.92 10.91 0.80
C GLY A 87 -6.31 10.29 0.90
N ILE A 88 -6.47 9.19 1.64
CA ILE A 88 -7.79 8.57 1.89
C ILE A 88 -8.73 9.58 2.56
N ILE A 89 -8.28 10.19 3.65
CA ILE A 89 -9.08 11.17 4.41
C ILE A 89 -9.49 12.32 3.49
N TYR A 90 -8.56 12.87 2.71
CA TYR A 90 -8.80 13.94 1.76
C TYR A 90 -9.87 13.58 0.71
N ILE A 91 -9.76 12.40 0.09
CA ILE A 91 -10.71 11.92 -0.92
C ILE A 91 -12.10 11.74 -0.30
N LEU A 92 -12.18 11.13 0.89
CA LEU A 92 -13.44 10.95 1.60
C LEU A 92 -14.10 12.29 1.95
N PHE A 93 -13.32 13.30 2.37
CA PHE A 93 -13.85 14.65 2.59
C PHE A 93 -14.38 15.30 1.31
N LYS A 94 -13.72 15.10 0.16
CA LYS A 94 -14.19 15.60 -1.14
C LYS A 94 -15.50 14.94 -1.54
N LEU A 95 -15.55 13.60 -1.50
CA LEU A 95 -16.75 12.82 -1.82
C LEU A 95 -17.91 13.14 -0.87
N GLY A 96 -17.64 13.22 0.44
CA GLY A 96 -18.65 13.54 1.46
C GLY A 96 -19.32 14.90 1.23
N ARG A 97 -18.53 15.92 0.85
CA ARG A 97 -19.09 17.23 0.50
C ARG A 97 -19.99 17.19 -0.74
N GLU A 98 -19.61 16.40 -1.74
CA GLU A 98 -20.37 16.29 -3.00
C GLU A 98 -21.75 15.66 -2.79
N ILE A 99 -21.85 14.68 -1.89
CA ILE A 99 -23.11 13.97 -1.60
C ILE A 99 -23.89 14.58 -0.42
N GLY A 100 -23.44 15.71 0.14
CA GLY A 100 -24.09 16.35 1.29
C GLY A 100 -24.01 15.56 2.60
N PHE A 101 -23.01 14.69 2.75
CA PHE A 101 -22.81 13.87 3.94
C PHE A 101 -22.24 14.70 5.10
N ASP A 102 -22.69 14.41 6.33
CA ASP A 102 -22.13 15.02 7.54
C ASP A 102 -20.67 14.59 7.74
N LEU A 103 -19.76 15.53 7.45
CA LEU A 103 -18.32 15.30 7.48
C LEU A 103 -17.78 14.94 8.88
N ASN A 104 -18.51 15.28 9.96
CA ASN A 104 -18.12 14.88 11.31
C ASN A 104 -18.14 13.35 11.47
N ARG A 105 -18.94 12.65 10.67
CA ARG A 105 -18.97 11.18 10.66
C ARG A 105 -17.71 10.55 10.07
N ILE A 106 -17.04 11.23 9.14
CA ILE A 106 -15.73 10.78 8.64
C ILE A 106 -14.74 10.78 9.80
N ASN A 107 -14.73 11.85 10.60
CA ASN A 107 -13.90 11.90 11.80
C ASN A 107 -14.21 10.72 12.72
N TYR A 108 -15.48 10.46 13.03
CA TYR A 108 -15.87 9.32 13.88
C TYR A 108 -15.39 7.96 13.35
N VAL A 109 -15.45 7.71 12.04
CA VAL A 109 -14.96 6.43 11.48
C VAL A 109 -13.46 6.28 11.69
N PHE A 110 -12.67 7.34 11.52
CA PHE A 110 -11.21 7.29 11.70
C PHE A 110 -10.76 7.43 13.16
N THR A 111 -11.55 8.05 14.03
CA THR A 111 -11.20 8.28 15.43
C THR A 111 -11.81 7.30 16.42
N LEU A 112 -12.92 6.64 16.09
CA LEU A 112 -13.63 5.73 16.99
C LEU A 112 -13.49 4.25 16.62
N THR A 113 -12.87 3.91 15.48
CA THR A 113 -12.66 2.50 15.14
C THR A 113 -11.40 1.97 15.82
N LEU A 114 -11.60 1.08 16.79
CA LEU A 114 -10.53 0.28 17.40
C LEU A 114 -9.67 -0.42 16.33
N SER A 115 -10.28 -0.77 15.19
CA SER A 115 -9.60 -1.33 14.04
C SER A 115 -8.46 -0.44 13.52
N MET A 116 -8.58 0.89 13.54
CA MET A 116 -7.48 1.76 13.07
C MET A 116 -6.33 1.88 14.07
N VAL A 117 -6.59 1.61 15.36
CA VAL A 117 -5.55 1.55 16.39
C VAL A 117 -4.72 0.28 16.26
N ILE A 118 -5.38 -0.85 15.97
CA ILE A 118 -4.70 -2.15 15.88
C ILE A 118 -4.21 -2.43 14.46
N TYR A 119 -5.01 -2.19 13.43
CA TYR A 119 -4.68 -2.56 12.06
C TYR A 119 -4.11 -1.40 11.23
N GLY A 120 -4.02 -0.19 11.78
CA GLY A 120 -3.54 0.97 11.05
C GLY A 120 -2.11 0.81 10.53
N PHE A 121 -1.22 0.21 11.32
CA PHE A 121 0.18 -0.07 10.96
C PHE A 121 0.51 -1.57 11.06
N TYR A 122 -0.50 -2.44 10.99
CA TYR A 122 -0.30 -3.89 11.06
C TYR A 122 0.36 -4.42 9.78
N ASN A 123 -0.04 -3.88 8.62
CA ASN A 123 0.46 -4.22 7.30
C ASN A 123 0.34 -2.99 6.36
N TRP A 124 0.40 -3.21 5.05
CA TRP A 124 0.32 -2.14 4.03
C TRP A 124 -1.08 -1.91 3.46
N ASP A 125 -2.15 -2.42 4.08
CA ASP A 125 -3.51 -2.35 3.55
C ASP A 125 -4.03 -0.91 3.41
N ILE A 126 -3.52 0.05 4.19
CA ILE A 126 -3.84 1.48 3.99
C ILE A 126 -3.35 1.96 2.62
N THR A 127 -2.17 1.53 2.17
CA THR A 127 -1.65 1.88 0.83
C THR A 127 -2.54 1.28 -0.27
N VAL A 128 -2.96 0.03 -0.09
CA VAL A 128 -3.88 -0.66 -1.01
C VAL A 128 -5.22 0.08 -1.07
N ALA A 129 -5.78 0.44 0.09
CA ALA A 129 -7.05 1.15 0.21
C ALA A 129 -6.98 2.53 -0.44
N PHE A 130 -5.86 3.25 -0.29
CA PHE A 130 -5.67 4.55 -0.91
C PHE A 130 -5.71 4.47 -2.43
N PHE A 131 -4.89 3.63 -3.06
CA PHE A 131 -4.87 3.52 -4.51
C PHE A 131 -6.17 2.96 -5.08
N SER A 132 -6.84 2.07 -4.35
CA SER A 132 -8.18 1.56 -4.70
C SER A 132 -9.22 2.69 -4.68
N LEU A 133 -9.26 3.49 -3.61
CA LEU A 133 -10.16 4.62 -3.48
C LEU A 133 -9.85 5.72 -4.50
N LEU A 134 -8.57 5.97 -4.76
CA LEU A 134 -8.11 6.93 -5.75
C LEU A 134 -8.55 6.52 -7.16
N ALA A 135 -8.47 5.23 -7.51
CA ALA A 135 -8.98 4.71 -8.78
C ALA A 135 -10.47 5.01 -8.95
N VAL A 136 -11.29 4.71 -7.94
CA VAL A 136 -12.73 5.00 -7.95
C VAL A 136 -12.99 6.52 -8.06
N TYR A 137 -12.30 7.31 -7.24
CA TYR A 137 -12.48 8.77 -7.20
C TYR A 137 -12.13 9.43 -8.53
N LEU A 138 -10.99 9.07 -9.13
CA LEU A 138 -10.56 9.62 -10.41
C LEU A 138 -11.51 9.23 -11.54
N LEU A 139 -12.03 8.00 -11.52
CA LEU A 139 -13.03 7.57 -12.50
C LEU A 139 -14.32 8.38 -12.38
N HIS A 140 -14.81 8.58 -11.15
CA HIS A 140 -15.96 9.43 -10.85
C HIS A 140 -15.74 10.89 -11.31
N LYS A 141 -14.49 11.37 -11.30
CA LYS A 141 -14.12 12.68 -11.85
C LYS A 141 -13.89 12.71 -13.36
N GLY A 142 -14.06 11.58 -14.05
CA GLY A 142 -13.85 11.46 -15.50
C GLY A 142 -12.38 11.30 -15.92
N HIS A 143 -11.45 11.15 -14.98
CA HIS A 143 -10.03 10.95 -15.24
C HIS A 143 -9.69 9.45 -15.42
N GLU A 144 -10.16 8.85 -16.51
CA GLU A 144 -10.04 7.40 -16.76
C GLU A 144 -8.60 6.88 -16.75
N ALA A 145 -7.66 7.57 -17.42
CA ALA A 145 -6.27 7.13 -17.48
C ALA A 145 -5.60 7.12 -16.09
N LEU A 146 -5.77 8.20 -15.30
CA LEU A 146 -5.23 8.26 -13.95
C LEU A 146 -5.90 7.25 -13.01
N SER A 147 -7.18 6.98 -13.23
CA SER A 147 -7.89 5.91 -12.53
C SER A 147 -7.27 4.54 -12.84
N ALA A 148 -7.01 4.23 -14.11
CA ALA A 148 -6.38 2.99 -14.52
C ALA A 148 -4.96 2.83 -13.95
N ILE A 149 -4.16 3.90 -13.97
CA ILE A 149 -2.84 3.93 -13.32
C ILE A 149 -2.98 3.61 -11.82
N SER A 150 -3.91 4.28 -11.14
CA SER A 150 -4.15 4.05 -9.70
C SER A 150 -4.57 2.61 -9.42
N LEU A 151 -5.42 2.01 -10.26
CA LEU A 151 -5.78 0.59 -10.14
C LEU A 151 -4.57 -0.33 -10.36
N GLY A 152 -3.74 -0.07 -11.37
CA GLY A 152 -2.52 -0.83 -11.63
C GLY A 152 -1.55 -0.80 -10.44
N ILE A 153 -1.37 0.37 -9.81
CA ILE A 153 -0.57 0.51 -8.58
C ILE A 153 -1.22 -0.27 -7.43
N ALA A 154 -2.54 -0.19 -7.24
CA ALA A 154 -3.25 -0.93 -6.19
C ALA A 154 -3.04 -2.44 -6.33
N VAL A 155 -3.15 -2.98 -7.55
CA VAL A 155 -2.91 -4.39 -7.86
C VAL A 155 -1.44 -4.78 -7.65
N ALA A 156 -0.51 -3.88 -7.99
CA ALA A 156 0.93 -4.06 -7.74
C ALA A 156 1.31 -3.88 -6.25
N THR A 157 0.36 -3.48 -5.40
CA THR A 157 0.51 -3.42 -3.94
C THR A 157 -0.06 -4.69 -3.28
N LYS A 158 -1.19 -5.20 -3.77
CA LYS A 158 -1.83 -6.47 -3.37
C LYS A 158 -2.72 -6.93 -4.51
N ILE A 159 -2.91 -8.23 -4.74
CA ILE A 159 -3.73 -8.71 -5.88
C ILE A 159 -5.23 -8.35 -5.75
N ILE A 160 -5.73 -8.20 -4.53
CA ILE A 160 -7.16 -8.07 -4.21
C ILE A 160 -7.88 -6.95 -4.99
N PRO A 161 -7.36 -5.72 -5.15
CA PRO A 161 -8.01 -4.64 -5.91
C PRO A 161 -8.33 -4.96 -7.36
N ALA A 162 -7.77 -6.02 -7.95
CA ALA A 162 -8.13 -6.45 -9.31
C ALA A 162 -9.64 -6.73 -9.45
N VAL A 163 -10.31 -7.12 -8.34
CA VAL A 163 -11.76 -7.32 -8.30
C VAL A 163 -12.58 -6.05 -8.52
N LEU A 164 -11.96 -4.86 -8.45
CA LEU A 164 -12.62 -3.59 -8.77
C LEU A 164 -12.80 -3.39 -10.28
N ALA A 165 -11.97 -4.04 -11.12
CA ALA A 165 -11.99 -3.81 -12.57
C ALA A 165 -13.39 -4.00 -13.21
N PRO A 166 -14.15 -5.09 -12.92
CA PRO A 166 -15.51 -5.24 -13.43
C PRO A 166 -16.43 -4.08 -13.05
N VAL A 167 -16.37 -3.60 -11.81
CA VAL A 167 -17.21 -2.50 -11.32
C VAL A 167 -16.84 -1.19 -12.01
N LEU A 168 -15.55 -0.91 -12.18
CA LEU A 168 -15.07 0.29 -12.87
C LEU A 168 -15.46 0.25 -14.36
N PHE A 169 -15.44 -0.91 -15.01
CA PHE A 169 -15.87 -1.06 -16.40
C PHE A 169 -17.35 -0.77 -16.61
N LEU A 170 -18.21 -1.03 -15.62
CA LEU A 170 -19.64 -0.67 -15.71
C LEU A 170 -19.84 0.85 -15.85
N HIS A 171 -18.95 1.65 -15.27
CA HIS A 171 -19.00 3.12 -15.38
C HIS A 171 -18.44 3.63 -16.72
N ILE A 172 -17.65 2.81 -17.43
CA ILE A 172 -17.05 3.19 -18.72
C ILE A 172 -17.97 2.71 -19.86
N PRO A 173 -18.59 3.61 -20.66
CA PRO A 173 -19.67 3.22 -21.58
C PRO A 173 -19.18 2.54 -22.87
N SER A 174 -17.93 2.77 -23.28
CA SER A 174 -17.40 2.25 -24.54
C SER A 174 -16.43 1.10 -24.32
N TRP A 175 -16.58 0.01 -25.09
CA TRP A 175 -15.63 -1.10 -25.10
C TRP A 175 -14.20 -0.68 -25.46
N ARG A 176 -14.04 0.25 -26.40
CA ARG A 176 -12.71 0.79 -26.75
C ARG A 176 -12.04 1.45 -25.55
N ARG A 177 -12.81 2.20 -24.76
CA ARG A 177 -12.33 2.87 -23.53
C ARG A 177 -12.03 1.87 -22.41
N ARG A 178 -12.86 0.82 -22.26
CA ARG A 178 -12.59 -0.28 -21.31
C ARG A 178 -11.29 -1.01 -21.63
N ILE A 179 -11.04 -1.31 -22.91
CA ILE A 179 -9.80 -1.93 -23.36
C ILE A 179 -8.61 -1.01 -23.05
N LEU A 180 -8.70 0.28 -23.40
CA LEU A 180 -7.64 1.24 -23.09
C LEU A 180 -7.38 1.33 -21.58
N TYR A 181 -8.43 1.37 -20.77
CA TYR A 181 -8.32 1.35 -19.31
C TYR A 181 -7.58 0.10 -18.82
N ALA A 182 -7.97 -1.09 -19.30
CA ALA A 182 -7.35 -2.35 -18.94
C ALA A 182 -5.86 -2.37 -19.34
N LEU A 183 -5.53 -1.92 -20.55
CA LEU A 183 -4.15 -1.84 -21.02
C LEU A 183 -3.30 -0.92 -20.15
N ILE A 184 -3.79 0.27 -19.78
CA ILE A 184 -3.07 1.20 -18.90
C ILE A 184 -2.85 0.59 -17.51
N ALA A 185 -3.86 -0.08 -16.94
CA ALA A 185 -3.73 -0.72 -15.64
C ALA A 185 -2.72 -1.89 -15.67
N ILE A 186 -2.78 -2.73 -16.72
CA ILE A 186 -1.85 -3.84 -16.93
C ILE A 186 -0.43 -3.31 -17.17
N GLU A 187 -0.26 -2.28 -17.99
CA GLU A 187 1.03 -1.66 -18.27
C GLU A 187 1.63 -1.05 -17.00
N THR A 188 0.84 -0.35 -16.19
CA THR A 188 1.29 0.19 -14.90
C THR A 188 1.74 -0.92 -13.96
N TRP A 189 0.96 -2.01 -13.87
CA TRP A 189 1.35 -3.18 -13.10
C TRP A 189 2.64 -3.80 -13.64
N LEU A 190 2.75 -4.02 -14.95
CA LEU A 190 3.95 -4.57 -15.59
C LEU A 190 5.18 -3.71 -15.32
N ILE A 191 5.10 -2.39 -15.47
CA ILE A 191 6.24 -1.47 -15.22
C ILE A 191 6.78 -1.64 -13.79
N LEU A 192 5.91 -1.84 -12.80
CA LEU A 192 6.31 -2.04 -11.41
C LEU A 192 6.89 -3.44 -11.16
N ASN A 193 6.45 -4.45 -11.91
CA ASN A 193 6.90 -5.85 -11.74
C ASN A 193 8.15 -6.19 -12.58
N ILE A 194 8.27 -5.65 -13.79
CA ILE A 194 9.34 -5.95 -14.76
C ILE A 194 10.75 -5.86 -14.15
N PRO A 195 11.12 -4.83 -13.36
CA PRO A 195 12.44 -4.78 -12.76
C PRO A 195 12.75 -6.03 -11.90
N PHE A 196 11.78 -6.51 -11.13
CA PHE A 196 11.94 -7.68 -10.27
C PHE A 196 11.91 -8.99 -11.07
N ILE A 197 11.01 -9.09 -12.06
CA ILE A 197 10.94 -10.20 -13.02
C ILE A 197 12.29 -10.41 -13.73
N LEU A 198 12.92 -9.32 -14.19
CA LEU A 198 14.20 -9.38 -14.90
C LEU A 198 15.38 -9.71 -13.97
N LEU A 199 15.29 -9.34 -12.69
CA LEU A 199 16.33 -9.61 -11.70
C LEU A 199 16.27 -11.03 -11.13
N SER A 200 15.06 -11.59 -10.97
CA SER A 200 14.82 -12.93 -10.44
C SER A 200 13.45 -13.44 -10.87
N TRP A 201 13.38 -14.20 -11.97
CA TRP A 201 12.13 -14.81 -12.45
C TRP A 201 11.58 -15.83 -11.47
N ASP A 202 12.44 -16.68 -10.91
CA ASP A 202 12.01 -17.78 -10.02
C ASP A 202 11.56 -17.30 -8.63
N GLY A 203 11.99 -16.09 -8.23
CA GLY A 203 11.66 -15.52 -6.93
C GLY A 203 10.50 -14.51 -6.94
N TRP A 204 10.14 -13.98 -8.10
CA TRP A 204 9.01 -13.05 -8.30
C TRP A 204 7.70 -13.82 -8.50
#